data_AF-A0A553ZM50-F1
#
_entry.id   AF-A0A553ZM50-F1
#
_cell.length_a   1.000
_cell.length_b   1.000
_cell.length_c   1.000
_cell.angle_alpha   90.00
_cell.angle_beta   90.00
_cell.angle_gamma   90.00
#
_symmetry.space_group_name_H-M   'P 1'
#
loop_
_entity.id
_entity.type
_entity.pdbx_description
1 polymer ?
#
loop_
_entity_poly.entity_id
_entity_poly.type
_entity_poly.pdbx_seq_one_letter_code
_entity_poly.pdbx_strand_id
1 'polypeptide(L)'
;MPTARKSATPTTQPQGAKRKSGRLLLPLGLALFAAWIAVVVVGIAKEPDPGAASPQQLTSGVAETLHKGDAESLARYVNGDGADAYATSLVDKVKDSGNAGDISVSRLGEKQVQMRAPHLCMTWDIAKSDGRLFLDPVPPLTSVACPAR
;
A
#
# COMPACT_ATOMS: atom_id res chain seq x y z
N MET A 1 -80.85 46.24 -23.10
CA MET A 1 -80.63 46.43 -21.64
C MET A 1 -79.47 45.54 -21.19
N PRO A 2 -78.70 45.98 -20.20
CA PRO A 2 -77.26 45.70 -20.02
C PRO A 2 -76.96 44.48 -19.12
N THR A 3 -75.65 44.24 -18.90
CA THR A 3 -74.96 43.35 -17.92
C THR A 3 -74.54 41.97 -18.44
N ALA A 4 -73.33 41.43 -18.19
CA ALA A 4 -72.15 41.91 -17.47
C ALA A 4 -70.89 41.20 -17.99
N ARG A 5 -69.78 41.94 -17.91
CA ARG A 5 -68.38 41.53 -18.11
C ARG A 5 -67.98 40.52 -17.03
N LYS A 6 -67.29 39.43 -17.40
CA LYS A 6 -66.43 38.68 -16.46
C LYS A 6 -65.05 38.49 -17.08
N SER A 7 -64.10 39.22 -16.50
CA SER A 7 -62.68 39.22 -16.85
C SER A 7 -61.91 38.19 -16.02
N ALA A 8 -60.77 37.77 -16.58
CA ALA A 8 -59.61 37.09 -15.97
C ALA A 8 -59.80 35.58 -15.65
N THR A 9 -58.83 34.70 -15.90
CA THR A 9 -57.36 34.88 -15.75
C THR A 9 -56.59 33.93 -16.69
N PRO A 10 -55.47 34.35 -17.30
CA PRO A 10 -54.55 33.43 -17.97
C PRO A 10 -53.81 32.61 -16.91
N THR A 11 -53.98 31.29 -16.92
CA THR A 11 -53.15 30.41 -16.09
C THR A 11 -51.76 30.37 -16.72
N THR A 12 -50.85 31.14 -16.12
CA THR A 12 -49.42 31.12 -16.39
C THR A 12 -48.88 29.71 -16.21
N GLN A 13 -48.59 29.04 -17.33
CA GLN A 13 -47.79 27.82 -17.35
C GLN A 13 -46.38 28.20 -16.86
N PRO A 14 -45.82 27.55 -15.82
CA PRO A 14 -44.44 27.83 -15.42
C PRO A 14 -43.52 27.41 -16.56
N GLN A 15 -42.99 28.42 -17.26
CA GLN A 15 -41.99 28.27 -18.29
C GLN A 15 -40.81 27.48 -17.72
N GLY A 16 -40.34 26.53 -18.54
CA GLY A 16 -39.28 25.60 -18.20
C GLY A 16 -38.12 26.25 -17.47
N ALA A 17 -37.76 25.64 -16.34
CA ALA A 17 -36.47 25.84 -15.71
C ALA A 17 -35.39 25.59 -16.76
N LYS A 18 -34.81 26.68 -17.30
CA LYS A 18 -33.68 26.61 -18.21
C LYS A 18 -32.58 25.81 -17.51
N ARG A 19 -32.34 24.60 -18.01
CA ARG A 19 -31.16 23.78 -17.74
C ARG A 19 -29.90 24.57 -18.12
N LYS A 20 -29.43 25.44 -17.24
CA LYS A 20 -28.15 26.17 -17.35
C LYS A 20 -27.10 25.69 -16.35
N SER A 21 -27.41 24.72 -15.47
CA SER A 21 -26.43 24.20 -14.50
C SER A 21 -25.46 23.15 -15.07
N GLY A 22 -25.77 22.52 -16.21
CA GLY A 22 -24.92 21.48 -16.80
C GLY A 22 -23.57 21.97 -17.34
N ARG A 23 -23.44 23.26 -17.67
CA ARG A 23 -22.19 23.81 -18.24
C ARG A 23 -21.10 24.10 -17.20
N LEU A 24 -21.45 24.29 -15.93
CA LEU A 24 -20.48 24.49 -14.85
C LEU A 24 -20.13 23.19 -14.13
N LEU A 25 -21.06 22.23 -14.11
CA LEU A 25 -20.83 20.91 -13.54
C LEU A 25 -19.79 20.09 -14.33
N LEU A 26 -19.76 20.25 -15.66
CA LEU A 26 -18.82 19.55 -16.52
C LEU A 26 -17.34 19.92 -16.24
N PRO A 27 -16.92 21.21 -16.23
CA PRO A 27 -15.54 21.57 -15.92
C PRO A 27 -15.17 21.28 -14.47
N LEU A 28 -16.11 21.42 -13.53
CA LEU A 28 -15.87 21.08 -12.13
C LEU A 28 -15.66 19.57 -11.95
N GLY A 29 -16.48 18.74 -12.58
CA GLY A 29 -16.31 17.29 -12.59
C GLY A 29 -15.00 16.86 -13.24
N LEU A 30 -14.62 17.50 -14.36
CA LEU A 30 -13.35 17.21 -15.03
C LEU A 30 -12.15 17.60 -14.16
N ALA A 31 -12.20 18.74 -13.47
CA ALA A 31 -11.15 19.17 -12.56
C ALA A 31 -11.00 18.22 -11.36
N LEU A 32 -12.12 17.79 -10.76
CA LEU A 32 -12.11 16.80 -9.67
C LEU A 32 -11.55 15.45 -10.14
N PHE A 33 -11.93 15.00 -11.32
CA PHE A 33 -11.42 13.76 -11.90
C PHE A 33 -9.92 13.84 -12.19
N ALA A 34 -9.46 14.95 -12.77
CA ALA A 34 -8.03 15.18 -13.02
C ALA A 34 -7.23 15.24 -11.71
N ALA A 35 -7.77 15.89 -10.66
CA ALA A 35 -7.16 15.91 -9.34
C ALA A 35 -7.08 14.50 -8.73
N TRP A 36 -8.13 13.70 -8.85
CA TRP A 36 -8.12 12.30 -8.40
C TRP A 36 -7.09 11.44 -9.15
N ILE A 37 -7.01 11.57 -10.48
CA ILE A 37 -5.95 10.91 -11.27
C ILE A 37 -4.57 11.35 -10.79
N ALA A 38 -4.35 12.64 -10.55
CA ALA A 38 -3.06 13.13 -10.05
C ALA A 38 -2.70 12.52 -8.69
N VAL A 39 -3.68 12.36 -7.78
CA VAL A 39 -3.47 11.67 -6.51
C VAL A 39 -3.05 10.22 -6.73
N VAL A 40 -3.75 9.48 -7.60
CA VAL A 40 -3.41 8.08 -7.92
C VAL A 40 -2.02 7.97 -8.55
N VAL A 41 -1.70 8.82 -9.53
CA VAL A 41 -0.41 8.83 -10.23
C VAL A 41 0.73 9.19 -9.27
N VAL A 42 0.55 10.18 -8.41
CA VAL A 42 1.55 10.52 -7.38
C VAL A 42 1.71 9.41 -6.35
N GLY A 43 0.62 8.71 -6.01
CA GLY A 43 0.68 7.51 -5.17
C GLY A 43 1.59 6.45 -5.79
N ILE A 44 1.31 6.06 -7.04
CA ILE A 44 2.09 5.07 -7.79
C ILE A 44 3.54 5.52 -7.99
N ALA A 45 3.78 6.79 -8.29
CA ALA A 45 5.13 7.32 -8.53
C ALA A 45 5.98 7.43 -7.25
N LYS A 46 5.34 7.58 -6.09
CA LYS A 46 6.02 7.58 -4.79
C LYS A 46 6.22 6.19 -4.22
N GLU A 47 5.57 5.20 -4.81
CA GLU A 47 5.68 3.83 -4.41
C GLU A 47 7.14 3.37 -4.61
N PRO A 48 7.92 3.14 -3.53
CA PRO A 48 9.34 2.85 -3.67
C PRO A 48 9.50 1.54 -4.45
N ASP A 49 10.32 1.49 -5.51
CA ASP A 49 10.41 0.25 -6.30
C ASP A 49 10.72 -0.96 -5.40
N PRO A 50 10.25 -2.16 -5.75
CA PRO A 50 10.48 -3.34 -4.94
C PRO A 50 11.97 -3.58 -4.70
N GLY A 51 12.28 -4.15 -3.54
CA GLY A 51 13.63 -4.36 -3.06
C GLY A 51 14.33 -3.09 -2.60
N ALA A 52 15.39 -3.27 -1.83
CA ALA A 52 16.15 -2.17 -1.25
C ALA A 52 17.35 -1.77 -2.12
N ALA A 53 17.76 -0.49 -2.06
CA ALA A 53 18.97 -0.02 -2.73
C ALA A 53 20.25 -0.37 -1.96
N SER A 54 20.15 -0.73 -0.68
CA SER A 54 21.30 -1.11 0.15
C SER A 54 20.93 -2.16 1.21
N PRO A 55 21.91 -2.91 1.75
CA PRO A 55 21.65 -3.92 2.79
C PRO A 55 21.03 -3.32 4.05
N GLN A 56 21.44 -2.10 4.44
CA GLN A 56 20.87 -1.39 5.58
C GLN A 56 19.38 -1.07 5.34
N GLN A 57 19.04 -0.54 4.16
CA GLN A 57 17.65 -0.27 3.80
C GLN A 57 16.80 -1.55 3.79
N LEU A 58 17.38 -2.68 3.35
CA LEU A 58 16.71 -3.97 3.38
C LEU A 58 16.37 -4.36 4.82
N THR A 59 17.36 -4.35 5.72
CA THR A 59 17.13 -4.72 7.12
C THR A 59 16.16 -3.78 7.84
N SER A 60 16.25 -2.46 7.62
CA SER A 60 15.35 -1.50 8.26
C SER A 60 13.92 -1.59 7.74
N GLY A 61 13.75 -1.74 6.43
CA GLY A 61 12.42 -1.89 5.81
C GLY A 61 11.73 -3.18 6.24
N VAL A 62 12.47 -4.29 6.29
CA VAL A 62 11.95 -5.57 6.79
C VAL A 62 11.60 -5.47 8.28
N ALA A 63 12.45 -4.86 9.11
CA ALA A 63 12.13 -4.66 10.53
C ALA A 63 10.85 -3.84 10.72
N GLU A 64 10.74 -2.70 10.02
CA GLU A 64 9.59 -1.80 10.13
C GLU A 64 8.29 -2.47 9.72
N THR A 65 8.29 -3.20 8.60
CA THR A 65 7.10 -3.91 8.09
C THR A 65 6.67 -5.05 9.01
N LEU A 66 7.63 -5.80 9.57
CA LEU A 66 7.36 -6.82 10.58
C LEU A 66 6.79 -6.24 11.87
N HIS A 67 7.36 -5.13 12.38
CA HIS A 67 6.84 -4.44 13.57
C HIS A 67 5.41 -3.93 13.37
N LYS A 68 5.08 -3.43 12.18
CA LYS A 68 3.72 -2.97 11.83
C LYS A 68 2.77 -4.14 11.53
N GLY A 69 3.28 -5.35 11.35
CA GLY A 69 2.49 -6.50 10.89
C GLY A 69 1.91 -6.29 9.49
N ASP A 70 2.63 -5.55 8.64
CA ASP A 70 2.23 -5.15 7.30
C ASP A 70 2.81 -6.10 6.26
N ALA A 71 2.05 -7.15 5.94
CA ALA A 71 2.45 -8.19 4.99
C ALA A 71 2.59 -7.67 3.56
N GLU A 72 1.73 -6.72 3.15
CA GLU A 72 1.75 -6.14 1.80
C GLU A 72 3.05 -5.36 1.57
N SER A 73 3.42 -4.51 2.52
CA SER A 73 4.70 -3.78 2.44
C SER A 73 5.90 -4.72 2.57
N LEU A 74 5.80 -5.80 3.35
CA LEU A 74 6.87 -6.78 3.51
C LEU A 74 7.13 -7.56 2.21
N ALA A 75 6.09 -7.90 1.45
CA ALA A 75 6.19 -8.66 0.19
C ALA A 75 7.14 -7.99 -0.82
N ARG A 76 7.22 -6.66 -0.79
CA ARG A 76 8.12 -5.86 -1.65
C ARG A 76 9.60 -6.16 -1.44
N TYR A 77 9.97 -6.71 -0.28
CA TYR A 77 11.34 -7.08 0.05
C TYR A 77 11.64 -8.56 -0.19
N VAL A 78 10.67 -9.36 -0.63
CA VAL A 78 10.81 -10.80 -0.84
C VAL A 78 10.96 -11.08 -2.33
N ASN A 79 11.88 -11.97 -2.70
CA ASN A 79 12.12 -12.33 -4.10
C ASN A 79 11.13 -13.39 -4.60
N GLY A 80 10.71 -13.28 -5.85
CA GLY A 80 9.93 -14.29 -6.58
C GLY A 80 8.41 -14.17 -6.47
N ASP A 81 7.70 -14.91 -7.33
CA ASP A 81 6.24 -14.83 -7.52
C ASP A 81 5.40 -15.25 -6.29
N GLY A 82 6.03 -15.87 -5.30
CA GLY A 82 5.41 -16.28 -4.03
C GLY A 82 5.54 -15.25 -2.90
N ALA A 83 6.05 -14.04 -3.19
CA ALA A 83 6.37 -13.02 -2.19
C ALA A 83 5.20 -12.66 -1.26
N ASP A 84 4.00 -12.45 -1.80
CA ASP A 84 2.83 -12.07 -1.01
C ASP A 84 2.42 -13.16 -0.01
N ALA A 85 2.27 -14.40 -0.49
CA ALA A 85 1.89 -15.53 0.35
C ALA A 85 2.96 -15.82 1.42
N TYR A 86 4.23 -15.68 1.05
CA TYR A 86 5.34 -15.82 1.98
C TYR A 86 5.30 -14.73 3.06
N ALA A 87 5.13 -13.47 2.67
CA ALA A 87 5.08 -12.33 3.59
C ALA A 87 3.90 -12.42 4.57
N THR A 88 2.71 -12.80 4.09
CA THR A 88 1.55 -13.07 4.97
C THR A 88 1.88 -14.16 5.98
N SER A 89 2.39 -15.31 5.52
CA SER A 89 2.75 -16.41 6.43
C SER A 89 3.80 -16.01 7.46
N LEU A 90 4.77 -15.19 7.07
CA LEU A 90 5.82 -14.71 7.98
C LEU A 90 5.26 -13.75 9.03
N VAL A 91 4.44 -12.77 8.63
CA VAL A 91 3.80 -11.84 9.55
C VAL A 91 2.91 -12.57 10.55
N ASP A 92 2.12 -13.54 10.10
CA ASP A 92 1.25 -14.33 10.98
C ASP A 92 2.07 -15.14 11.99
N LYS A 93 3.14 -15.81 11.55
CA LYS A 93 4.07 -16.51 12.46
C LYS A 93 4.72 -15.59 13.48
N VAL A 94 5.08 -14.37 13.07
CA VAL A 94 5.69 -13.38 13.97
C VAL A 94 4.67 -12.90 15.00
N LYS A 95 3.42 -12.64 14.60
CA LYS A 95 2.32 -12.30 15.53
C LYS A 95 2.06 -13.42 16.53
N ASP A 96 2.07 -14.67 16.07
CA ASP A 96 1.89 -15.86 16.92
C ASP A 96 3.09 -16.06 17.88
N SER A 97 4.27 -15.53 17.54
CA SER A 97 5.49 -15.68 18.33
C SER A 97 5.59 -14.75 19.55
N GLY A 98 4.70 -13.76 19.70
CA GLY A 98 4.64 -12.87 20.87
C GLY A 98 4.54 -11.38 20.52
N ASN A 99 4.94 -10.52 21.46
CA ASN A 99 4.85 -9.07 21.29
C ASN A 99 5.72 -8.58 20.14
N ALA A 100 5.13 -7.81 19.23
CA ALA A 100 5.82 -7.20 18.08
C ALA A 100 6.98 -6.27 18.49
N GLY A 101 7.04 -5.81 19.75
CA GLY A 101 8.12 -4.96 20.26
C GLY A 101 9.49 -5.65 20.37
N ASP A 102 9.53 -6.99 20.36
CA ASP A 102 10.76 -7.77 20.54
C ASP A 102 11.32 -8.32 19.21
N ILE A 103 10.83 -7.81 18.07
CA ILE A 103 11.35 -8.18 16.75
C ILE A 103 12.65 -7.42 16.52
N SER A 104 13.70 -8.12 16.09
CA SER A 104 14.94 -7.51 15.62
C SER A 104 15.36 -8.14 14.31
N VAL A 105 15.78 -7.29 13.36
CA VAL A 105 16.30 -7.71 12.06
C VAL A 105 17.71 -7.14 11.92
N SER A 106 18.68 -8.00 11.64
CA SER A 106 20.08 -7.60 11.51
C SER A 106 20.76 -8.35 10.38
N ARG A 107 21.89 -7.83 9.92
CA ARG A 107 22.71 -8.55 8.94
C ARG A 107 23.50 -9.67 9.63
N LEU A 108 23.58 -10.81 8.97
CA LEU A 108 24.44 -11.93 9.32
C LEU A 108 25.55 -12.00 8.26
N GLY A 109 26.65 -11.28 8.48
CA GLY A 109 27.67 -11.07 7.46
C GLY A 109 27.18 -10.24 6.27
N GLU A 110 27.79 -10.44 5.10
CA GLU A 110 27.52 -9.63 3.89
C GLU A 110 26.37 -10.14 3.03
N LYS A 111 25.99 -11.41 3.18
CA LYS A 111 25.07 -12.10 2.26
C LYS A 111 23.77 -12.56 2.91
N GLN A 112 23.62 -12.40 4.21
CA GLN A 112 22.45 -12.89 4.92
C GLN A 112 21.82 -11.82 5.81
N VAL A 113 20.51 -11.93 5.99
CA VAL A 113 19.72 -11.19 6.97
C VAL A 113 19.16 -12.21 7.95
N GLN A 114 19.17 -11.88 9.23
CA GLN A 114 18.53 -12.66 10.27
C GLN A 114 17.44 -11.85 10.96
N MET A 115 16.39 -12.53 11.40
CA MET A 115 15.34 -12.00 12.26
C MET A 115 15.27 -12.82 13.55
N ARG A 116 15.12 -12.14 14.67
CA ARG A 116 14.71 -12.73 15.96
C ARG A 116 13.39 -12.13 16.42
N ALA A 117 12.54 -12.97 16.99
CA ALA A 117 11.37 -12.63 17.80
C ALA A 117 11.30 -13.60 19.00
N PRO A 118 10.44 -13.38 20.02
CA PRO A 118 10.50 -14.07 21.33
C PRO A 118 10.57 -15.61 21.30
N HIS A 119 10.10 -16.25 20.21
CA HIS A 119 10.19 -17.69 19.97
C HIS A 119 10.49 -18.07 18.51
N LEU A 120 10.99 -17.13 17.70
CA LEU A 120 11.22 -17.34 16.28
C LEU A 120 12.61 -16.81 15.89
N CYS A 121 13.37 -17.64 15.18
CA CYS A 121 14.60 -17.24 14.50
C CYS A 121 14.49 -17.65 13.05
N MET A 122 14.78 -16.72 12.15
CA MET A 122 14.85 -16.99 10.72
C MET A 122 16.05 -16.28 10.11
N THR A 123 16.58 -16.87 9.05
CA THR A 123 17.67 -16.31 8.26
C THR A 123 17.33 -16.43 6.79
N TRP A 124 17.71 -15.42 6.01
CA TRP A 124 17.53 -15.35 4.57
C TRP A 124 18.86 -15.03 3.91
N ASP A 125 19.09 -15.62 2.75
CA ASP A 125 20.09 -15.11 1.82
C ASP A 125 19.57 -13.81 1.17
N ILE A 126 20.49 -12.89 0.87
CA ILE A 126 20.20 -11.67 0.14
C ILE A 126 20.33 -11.96 -1.35
N ALA A 127 19.19 -11.96 -2.05
CA ALA A 127 19.14 -12.03 -3.50
C ALA A 127 19.29 -10.63 -4.10
N LYS A 128 19.92 -10.55 -5.28
CA LYS A 128 20.01 -9.31 -6.06
C LYS A 128 19.28 -9.49 -7.39
N SER A 129 18.26 -8.67 -7.63
CA SER A 129 17.55 -8.59 -8.92
C SER A 129 17.49 -7.14 -9.36
N ASP A 130 17.79 -6.86 -10.63
CA ASP A 130 17.70 -5.50 -11.22
C ASP A 130 18.42 -4.40 -10.43
N GLY A 131 19.53 -4.74 -9.79
CA GLY A 131 20.30 -3.81 -8.96
C GLY A 131 19.74 -3.58 -7.55
N ARG A 132 18.59 -4.16 -7.22
CA ARG A 132 17.91 -4.11 -5.91
C ARG A 132 18.15 -5.38 -5.11
N LEU A 133 18.05 -5.26 -3.79
CA LEU A 133 18.28 -6.34 -2.83
C LEU A 133 16.96 -6.85 -2.25
N PHE A 134 16.85 -8.16 -2.13
CA PHE A 134 15.67 -8.87 -1.67
C PHE A 134 16.06 -9.98 -0.69
N LEU A 135 15.12 -10.39 0.15
CA LEU A 135 15.17 -11.63 0.89
C LEU A 135 14.84 -12.79 -0.05
N ASP A 136 15.71 -13.80 -0.10
CA ASP A 136 15.38 -15.06 -0.74
C ASP A 136 14.47 -15.88 0.21
N PRO A 137 13.21 -16.19 -0.17
CA PRO A 137 12.32 -16.98 0.68
C PRO A 137 12.75 -18.45 0.78
N VAL A 138 13.68 -18.91 -0.07
CA VAL A 138 14.23 -20.26 0.00
C VAL A 138 15.15 -20.36 1.22
N PRO A 139 14.94 -21.36 2.10
CA PRO A 139 15.80 -21.56 3.26
C PRO A 139 17.26 -21.73 2.83
N PRO A 140 18.20 -20.95 3.41
CA PRO A 140 19.61 -21.04 3.08
C PRO A 140 20.16 -22.45 3.38
N LEU A 141 20.91 -23.02 2.43
CA LEU A 141 21.53 -24.35 2.56
C LEU A 141 22.64 -24.39 3.61
N THR A 142 23.26 -23.23 3.86
CA THR A 142 24.30 -23.02 4.86
C THR A 142 23.97 -21.74 5.63
N SER A 143 23.27 -21.86 6.76
CA SER A 143 23.04 -20.73 7.66
C SER A 143 23.26 -21.15 9.10
N VAL A 144 24.07 -20.37 9.83
CA VAL A 144 23.98 -20.37 11.28
C VAL A 144 24.27 -18.96 11.80
N ALA A 145 23.23 -18.25 12.28
CA ALA A 145 23.18 -17.89 13.70
C ALA A 145 21.89 -17.13 14.12
N CYS A 146 20.97 -17.84 14.77
CA CYS A 146 20.50 -17.41 16.09
C CYS A 146 20.72 -18.61 17.02
N PRO A 147 21.47 -18.46 18.14
CA PRO A 147 20.99 -17.93 19.42
C PRO A 147 21.90 -16.76 19.87
N ALA A 148 21.82 -16.09 21.02
CA ALA A 148 21.15 -16.36 22.29
C ALA A 148 20.27 -15.18 22.75
N ARG A 149 19.47 -15.42 23.79
CA ARG A 149 18.89 -14.38 24.64
C ARG A 149 19.97 -13.75 25.51
#